data_AF-A0AAV4MUF0-F1
#
_entry.id   AF-A0AAV4MUF0-F1
#
_cell.length_a   1.000
_cell.length_b   1.000
_cell.length_c   1.000
_cell.angle_alpha   90.00
_cell.angle_beta   90.00
_cell.angle_gamma   90.00
#
_symmetry.space_group_name_H-M   'P 1'
#
loop_
_entity.id
_entity.type
_entity.pdbx_description
1 polymer ?
#
loop_
_entity_poly.entity_id
_entity_poly.type
_entity_poly.pdbx_seq_one_letter_code
_entity_poly.pdbx_strand_id
1 'polypeptide(L)' 'MESQFTLAGVTTETTKFYHVVSALQPEELVVASDIILKPPAYVPFTSLKKRLCANMLIHEYANMQIRLRDLISGM' A
#
# COMPACT_ATOMS: atom_id res chain seq x y z
N MET A 1 -6.41 1.54 10.95
CA MET A 1 -4.96 1.24 11.04
C MET A 1 -4.23 2.19 11.99
N GLU A 2 -4.13 3.49 11.70
CA GLU A 2 -3.46 4.47 12.60
C GLU A 2 -4.02 4.46 14.03
N SER A 3 -5.34 4.36 14.19
CA SER A 3 -5.98 4.23 15.52
C SER A 3 -5.50 2.99 16.30
N GLN A 4 -5.22 1.86 15.64
CA GLN A 4 -4.71 0.66 16.32
C GLN A 4 -3.28 0.88 16.84
N PHE A 5 -2.45 1.57 16.06
CA PHE A 5 -1.11 1.96 16.52
C PHE A 5 -1.18 2.90 17.73
N THR A 6 -2.08 3.90 17.68
CA THR A 6 -2.29 4.82 18.80
C THR A 6 -2.75 4.08 20.06
N LEU A 7 -3.73 3.18 19.95
CA LEU A 7 -4.22 2.38 21.07
C LEU A 7 -3.18 1.42 21.64
N ALA A 8 -2.31 0.87 20.79
CA ALA A 8 -1.21 -0.01 21.18
C ALA A 8 0.04 0.74 21.66
N GLY A 9 0.05 2.08 21.67
CA GLY A 9 1.21 2.89 22.03
C GLY A 9 2.37 2.80 21.02
N VAL A 10 2.11 2.34 19.80
CA VAL A 10 3.12 2.17 18.75
C VAL A 10 3.32 3.50 18.02
N THR A 11 4.39 4.20 18.38
CA THR A 11 4.74 5.52 17.80
C THR A 11 5.92 5.47 16.83
N THR A 12 6.76 4.45 16.93
CA THR A 12 7.97 4.30 16.11
C THR A 12 7.63 3.85 14.68
N GLU A 13 8.16 4.57 13.69
CA GLU A 13 8.01 4.26 12.24
C GLU A 13 8.41 2.82 11.92
N THR A 14 9.55 2.35 12.45
CA THR A 14 10.06 0.99 12.22
C THR A 14 9.10 -0.08 12.73
N THR A 15 8.51 0.12 13.92
CA THR A 15 7.54 -0.83 14.50
C THR A 15 6.25 -0.85 13.68
N LYS A 16 5.75 0.32 13.28
CA LYS A 16 4.61 0.41 12.36
C LYS A 16 4.90 -0.33 11.06
N PHE A 17 6.08 -0.10 10.48
CA PHE A 17 6.52 -0.70 9.22
C PHE A 17 6.48 -2.22 9.26
N TYR A 18 7.16 -2.85 10.22
CA TYR A 18 7.19 -4.31 10.30
C TYR A 18 5.82 -4.92 10.64
N HIS A 19 5.01 -4.22 11.43
CA HIS A 19 3.63 -4.65 11.69
C HIS A 19 2.82 -4.69 10.39
N VAL A 20 2.92 -3.66 9.55
CA VAL A 20 2.25 -3.65 8.23
C VAL A 20 2.77 -4.77 7.37
N VAL A 21 4.10 -4.88 7.21
CA VAL A 21 4.72 -5.87 6.32
C VAL A 21 4.27 -7.29 6.70
N SER A 22 4.12 -7.59 7.99
CA SER A 22 3.63 -8.89 8.45
C SER A 22 2.16 -9.19 8.13
N ALA A 23 1.35 -8.16 7.87
CA ALA A 23 -0.07 -8.28 7.56
C ALA A 23 -0.39 -8.17 6.06
N LEU A 24 0.58 -7.79 5.22
CA LEU A 24 0.39 -7.65 3.78
C LEU A 24 0.23 -9.02 3.11
N GLN A 25 -0.59 -9.04 2.07
CA GLN A 25 -0.73 -10.22 1.20
C GLN A 25 0.48 -10.33 0.26
N PRO A 26 0.77 -11.54 -0.28
CA PRO A 26 1.91 -11.76 -1.18
C PRO A 26 1.95 -10.81 -2.37
N GLU A 27 0.79 -10.48 -2.95
CA GLU A 27 0.69 -9.59 -4.10
C GLU A 27 1.12 -8.16 -3.74
N GLU A 28 0.74 -7.69 -2.54
CA GLU A 28 1.12 -6.36 -2.05
C GLU A 28 2.61 -6.29 -1.66
N LEU A 29 3.17 -7.40 -1.17
CA LEU A 29 4.60 -7.50 -0.88
C LEU A 29 5.46 -7.37 -2.15
N VAL A 30 5.04 -7.97 -3.26
CA VAL A 30 5.74 -7.84 -4.56
C VAL A 30 5.78 -6.39 -5.01
N VAL A 31 4.65 -5.71 -4.88
CA VAL A 31 4.43 -4.34 -5.34
C VAL A 31 5.26 -3.31 -4.55
N ALA A 32 5.54 -3.58 -3.27
CA ALA A 32 6.37 -2.74 -2.41
C ALA A 32 7.74 -3.35 -2.08
N SER A 33 8.20 -4.35 -2.85
CA SER A 33 9.42 -5.10 -2.51
C SER A 33 10.68 -4.23 -2.50
N ASP A 34 10.72 -3.16 -3.31
CA ASP A 34 11.80 -2.16 -3.31
C ASP A 34 11.96 -1.52 -1.93
N ILE A 35 10.85 -1.11 -1.32
CA ILE A 35 10.82 -0.48 0.00
C ILE A 35 11.03 -1.52 1.11
N ILE A 36 10.53 -2.74 0.94
CA ILE A 36 10.67 -3.81 1.94
C ILE A 36 12.12 -4.30 2.03
N LEU A 37 12.77 -4.49 0.89
CA LEU A 37 14.16 -4.97 0.81
C LEU A 37 15.16 -3.86 1.17
N LYS A 38 14.84 -2.60 0.89
CA LYS A 38 15.66 -1.43 1.24
C LYS A 38 14.80 -0.36 1.91
N PRO A 39 14.44 -0.54 3.19
CA PRO A 39 13.63 0.43 3.89
C PRO A 39 14.39 1.75 4.06
N PRO A 40 13.77 2.91 3.74
CA PRO A 40 14.38 4.20 3.96
C PRO A 40 14.57 4.45 5.47
N ALA A 41 15.71 5.01 5.86
CA ALA A 41 16.16 5.04 7.26
C ALA A 41 15.24 5.79 8.23
N TYR A 42 14.58 6.86 7.78
CA TYR A 42 13.81 7.75 8.67
C TYR A 42 12.30 7.59 8.55
N VAL A 43 11.81 7.10 7.39
CA VAL A 43 10.37 7.07 7.08
C VAL A 43 9.93 5.77 6.36
N PRO A 44 10.29 4.58 6.89
CA PRO A 44 9.96 3.30 6.26
C PRO A 44 8.46 3.04 6.14
N PHE A 45 7.67 3.24 7.20
CA PHE A 45 6.21 3.04 7.19
C PHE A 45 5.51 4.07 6.32
N THR A 46 5.90 5.34 6.44
CA THR A 46 5.29 6.41 5.64
C THR A 46 5.54 6.19 4.14
N SER A 47 6.74 5.75 3.76
CA SER A 47 7.07 5.41 2.37
C SER A 47 6.26 4.22 1.87
N LEU A 48 6.18 3.15 2.66
CA LEU A 48 5.38 1.96 2.34
C LEU A 48 3.89 2.30 2.16
N LYS A 49 3.33 3.06 3.10
CA LYS A 49 1.93 3.52 3.05
C LYS A 49 1.64 4.30 1.78
N LYS A 50 2.50 5.26 1.42
CA LYS A 50 2.33 6.05 0.18
C LYS A 50 2.33 5.17 -1.06
N ARG A 51 3.24 4.19 -1.13
CA ARG A 51 3.32 3.24 -2.26
C ARG A 51 2.03 2.43 -2.37
N LEU A 52 1.58 1.81 -1.28
CA LEU A 52 0.35 1.01 -1.28
C LEU A 52 -0.87 1.83 -1.71
N CYS A 53 -1.05 3.03 -1.16
CA CYS A 53 -2.14 3.92 -1.56
C CYS A 53 -2.07 4.30 -3.05
N ALA A 54 -0.88 4.62 -3.57
CA ALA A 54 -0.71 4.95 -4.98
C ALA A 54 -1.09 3.77 -5.89
N ASN A 55 -0.70 2.55 -5.52
CA ASN A 55 -1.03 1.36 -6.30
C ASN A 55 -2.53 1.07 -6.27
N MET A 56 -3.20 1.19 -5.12
CA MET A 56 -4.66 1.04 -5.04
C MET A 56 -5.38 2.02 -5.97
N LEU A 57 -4.96 3.29 -6.00
CA LEU A 57 -5.53 4.30 -6.90
C LEU A 57 -5.29 3.96 -8.38
N ILE A 58 -4.10 3.45 -8.73
CA ILE A 58 -3.79 3.02 -10.10
C ILE A 58 -4.69 1.84 -10.51
N HIS A 59 -4.86 0.86 -9.63
CA HIS A 59 -5.73 -0.30 -9.88
C HIS A 59 -7.20 0.12 -10.06
N GLU A 60 -7.71 1.00 -9.20
CA GLU A 60 -9.08 1.54 -9.34
C GLU A 60 -9.27 2.28 -10.66
N TYR A 61 -8.31 3.13 -11.04
CA TYR A 61 -8.36 3.85 -12.31
C TYR A 61 -8.30 2.90 -13.51
N ALA A 62 -7.41 1.91 -13.50
CA ALA A 62 -7.32 0.91 -14.56
C ALA A 62 -8.64 0.13 -14.72
N ASN A 63 -9.25 -0.28 -13.61
CA ASN A 63 -10.54 -0.97 -13.62
C ASN A 63 -11.67 -0.08 -14.17
N MET A 64 -11.68 1.21 -13.81
CA MET A 64 -12.64 2.17 -14.36
C MET A 64 -12.48 2.30 -15.89
N GLN A 65 -11.25 2.44 -16.38
CA GLN A 65 -10.97 2.59 -17.81
C GLN A 65 -11.39 1.36 -18.61
N ILE A 66 -11.13 0.14 -18.09
CA ILE A 66 -11.58 -1.10 -18.72
C ILE A 66 -13.11 -1.11 -18.83
N ARG A 67 -13.80 -0.80 -17.73
CA ARG A 67 -15.26 -0.79 -17.70
C ARG A 67 -15.88 0.24 -18.64
N LEU A 68 -15.28 1.43 -18.76
CA LEU A 68 -15.69 2.44 -19.75
C LEU A 68 -15.49 1.94 -21.18
N ARG A 69 -14.36 1.30 -21.47
CA ARG A 69 -14.09 0.72 -22.79
C ARG A 69 -15.11 -0.35 -23.17
N ASP A 70 -15.44 -1.25 -22.24
CA ASP A 70 -16.39 -2.34 -22.48
C ASP A 70 -17.80 -1.80 -22.75
N LEU A 71 -18.21 -0.74 -22.04
CA LEU A 71 -19.49 -0.05 -22.29
C LEU A 71 -19.55 0.60 -23.67
N ILE A 72 -18.46 1.24 -24.11
CA ILE A 72 -18.39 1.90 -25.42
C ILE A 72 -18.28 0.88 -26.56
N SER A 73 -17.66 -0.28 -26.32
CA SER A 73 -17.46 -1.34 -27.33
C SER A 73 -18.66 -2.30 -27.45
N GLY A 74 -19.54 -2.31 -26.45
CA GLY A 74 -20.79 -3.08 -26.44
C GLY A 74 -22.02 -2.32 -26.98
N MET A 75 -21.84 -1.05 -27.39
CA MET A 75 -22.80 -0.26 -28.17
C MET A 75 -22.44 -0.31 -29.66
#